data_AF-A0A426FJB0-F1
#
_entry.id   AF-A0A426FJB0-F1
#
_cell.length_a   1.000
_cell.length_b   1.000
_cell.length_c   1.000
_cell.angle_alpha   90.00
_cell.angle_beta   90.00
_cell.angle_gamma   90.00
#
_symmetry.space_group_name_H-M   'P 1'
#
loop_
_entity.id
_entity.type
_entity.pdbx_description
1 polymer ?
#
loop_
_entity_poly.entity_id
_entity_poly.type
_entity_poly.pdbx_seq_one_letter_code
_entity_poly.pdbx_strand_id
1 'polypeptide(L)' 'MFIAVNSKQEGQIVLNTDKICSIEYQSGKITVLFDNQIEIEICIESSKEYLDLVRHLAIANNR' A
#
# COMPACT_ATOMS: atom_id res chain seq x y z
N MET A 1 8.03 -7.27 -6.54
CA MET A 1 7.79 -7.79 -5.19
C MET A 1 6.32 -7.60 -4.83
N PHE A 2 5.76 -8.46 -3.97
CA PHE A 2 4.36 -8.35 -3.55
C PHE A 2 4.28 -8.13 -2.04
N ILE A 3 3.29 -7.36 -1.59
CA ILE A 3 2.97 -7.18 -0.19
C ILE A 3 1.48 -7.36 0.04
N ALA A 4 1.13 -7.96 1.17
CA ALA A 4 -0.25 -8.10 1.61
C ALA A 4 -0.59 -7.01 2.62
N VAL A 5 -1.70 -6.31 2.41
CA VAL A 5 -2.25 -5.28 3.29
C VAL A 5 -3.62 -5.75 3.77
N ASN A 6 -3.86 -5.69 5.09
CA ASN A 6 -5.15 -6.05 5.64
C ASN A 6 -6.11 -4.85 5.54
N SER A 7 -7.10 -4.98 4.66
CA SER A 7 -8.24 -4.07 4.56
C SER A 7 -9.31 -4.44 5.58
N LYS A 8 -9.90 -3.42 6.19
CA LYS A 8 -11.05 -3.56 7.08
C LYS A 8 -12.31 -4.05 6.34
N GLN A 9 -12.42 -3.75 5.04
CA GLN A 9 -13.64 -4.01 4.25
C GLN A 9 -13.50 -5.20 3.31
N GLU A 10 -12.33 -5.34 2.69
CA GLU A 10 -12.12 -6.28 1.58
C GLU A 10 -11.26 -7.49 2.00
N GLY A 11 -10.85 -7.55 3.27
CA GLY A 11 -9.92 -8.57 3.75
C GLY A 11 -8.50 -8.29 3.26
N GLN A 12 -7.73 -9.33 2.94
CA GLN A 12 -6.34 -9.16 2.54
C GLN A 12 -6.23 -8.74 1.07
N ILE A 13 -5.60 -7.59 0.81
CA ILE A 13 -5.31 -7.07 -0.52
C ILE A 13 -3.82 -7.30 -0.83
N VAL A 14 -3.51 -7.85 -2.00
CA VAL A 14 -2.14 -8.09 -2.44
C VAL A 14 -1.74 -7.05 -3.48
N LEU A 15 -0.70 -6.27 -3.19
CA LEU A 15 -0.20 -5.20 -4.05
C LEU A 15 1.14 -5.59 -4.68
N ASN A 16 1.30 -5.33 -5.98
CA ASN A 16 2.59 -5.42 -6.66
C ASN A 16 3.36 -4.11 -6.45
N THR A 17 4.39 -4.16 -5.61
CA THR A 17 5.18 -2.98 -5.21
C THR A 17 6.01 -2.41 -6.35
N ASP A 18 6.32 -3.20 -7.38
CA ASP A 18 7.17 -2.76 -8.50
C ASP A 18 6.46 -1.77 -9.41
N LYS A 19 5.12 -1.68 -9.30
CA LYS A 19 4.27 -0.80 -10.11
C LYS A 19 3.74 0.40 -9.33
N ILE A 20 4.08 0.51 -8.04
CA ILE A 20 3.58 1.59 -7.19
C ILE A 20 4.43 2.84 -7.44
N CYS A 21 3.78 3.94 -7.82
CA CYS A 21 4.42 5.25 -7.98
C CYS A 21 4.39 6.06 -6.68
N SER A 22 3.26 6.04 -5.98
CA SER A 22 3.12 6.75 -4.71
C SER A 22 2.14 6.04 -3.77
N ILE A 23 2.30 6.34 -2.49
CA ILE A 23 1.40 5.91 -1.43
C ILE A 23 1.16 7.09 -0.48
N GLU A 24 -0.09 7.25 -0.06
CA GLU A 24 -0.49 8.27 0.90
C GLU A 24 -1.34 7.65 2.00
N TYR A 25 -1.25 8.18 3.22
CA TYR A 25 -2.09 7.77 4.34
C TYR A 25 -2.84 8.96 4.91
N GLN A 26 -4.17 8.87 4.88
CA GLN A 26 -5.04 9.90 5.43
C GLN A 26 -6.25 9.27 6.10
N SER A 27 -6.52 9.67 7.35
CA SER A 27 -7.75 9.32 8.08
C SER A 27 -8.11 7.82 8.09
N GLY A 28 -7.12 6.94 8.26
CA GLY A 28 -7.37 5.48 8.28
C GLY A 28 -7.50 4.83 6.91
N LYS A 29 -7.13 5.53 5.83
CA LYS A 29 -7.06 5.00 4.48
C LYS A 29 -5.66 5.11 3.91
N ILE A 30 -5.26 4.10 3.15
CA ILE A 30 -4.07 4.12 2.30
C ILE A 30 -4.54 4.31 0.86
N THR A 31 -4.04 5.33 0.19
CA THR A 31 -4.22 5.50 -1.25
C THR A 31 -2.96 5.06 -1.96
N VAL A 32 -3.09 4.17 -2.94
CA VAL A 32 -1.98 3.62 -3.72
C VAL A 32 -2.16 4.00 -5.18
N LEU A 33 -1.20 4.72 -5.75
CA LEU A 33 -1.17 5.07 -7.17
C LEU A 33 -0.18 4.18 -7.91
N PHE A 34 -0.62 3.57 -8.99
CA PHE A 34 0.19 2.71 -9.85
C PHE A 34 0.66 3.44 -11.13
N ASP A 35 1.71 2.90 -11.76
CA ASP A 35 2.31 3.42 -13.00
C ASP A 35 1.33 3.57 -14.17
N ASN A 36 0.31 2.71 -14.20
CA ASN A 36 -0.79 2.73 -15.14
C ASN A 36 -1.91 3.72 -14.79
N GLN A 37 -1.68 4.64 -13.84
CA GLN A 37 -2.63 5.63 -13.35
C GLN A 37 -3.87 5.05 -12.64
N ILE A 38 -3.84 3.77 -12.27
CA ILE A 38 -4.87 3.19 -11.41
C ILE A 38 -4.61 3.62 -9.97
N GLU A 39 -5.68 4.04 -9.30
CA GLU A 39 -5.68 4.36 -7.87
C GLU A 39 -6.51 3.32 -7.12
N ILE A 40 -5.99 2.85 -5.98
CA ILE A 40 -6.69 1.95 -5.07
C ILE A 40 -6.71 2.58 -3.68
N GLU A 41 -7.90 2.69 -3.09
CA GLU A 41 -8.08 3.06 -1.68
C GLU A 41 -8.24 1.81 -0.82
N ILE A 42 -7.48 1.74 0.27
CA ILE A 42 -7.52 0.63 1.22
C ILE A 42 -7.85 1.18 2.60
N CYS A 43 -9.02 0.82 3.12
CA CYS A 43 -9.39 1.16 4.50
C CYS A 43 -8.64 0.24 5.48
N ILE A 44 -7.86 0.79 6.39
CA ILE A 44 -7.05 0.03 7.35
C ILE A 44 -7.52 0.25 8.79
N GLU A 45 -7.29 -0.72 9.66
CA GLU A 45 -7.66 -0.60 11.09
C GLU A 45 -6.64 0.18 11.92
N SER A 46 -5.37 0.16 11.48
CA SER A 46 -4.24 0.74 12.19
C SER A 46 -3.23 1.34 11.21
N SER A 47 -2.48 2.34 11.67
CA SER A 47 -1.37 2.91 10.90
C SER A 47 -0.20 1.94 10.75
N LYS A 48 -0.18 0.81 11.47
CA LYS A 48 0.85 -0.22 11.36
C LYS A 48 0.95 -0.78 9.93
N GLU A 49 -0.19 -1.04 9.30
CA GLU A 49 -0.30 -1.60 7.96
C GLU A 49 0.32 -0.66 6.92
N TYR A 50 0.11 0.66 7.10
CA TYR A 50 0.76 1.68 6.29
C TYR A 50 2.28 1.71 6.51
N LEU A 51 2.74 1.66 7.77
CA LEU A 51 4.16 1.66 8.09
C LEU A 51 4.88 0.43 7.52
N ASP A 52 4.25 -0.74 7.59
CA ASP A 52 4.77 -1.97 7.00
C ASP A 52 4.87 -1.84 5.47
N LEU A 53 3.87 -1.26 4.81
CA LEU A 53 3.90 -0.96 3.36
C LEU A 53 5.05 -0.03 2.97
N VAL A 54 5.20 1.10 3.67
CA VAL A 54 6.29 2.08 3.41
C VAL A 54 7.66 1.43 3.57
N ARG A 55 7.87 0.63 4.63
CA ARG A 55 9.15 -0.04 4.88
C ARG A 55 9.53 -1.00 3.76
N HIS A 56 8.57 -1.79 3.27
CA HIS A 56 8.81 -2.72 2.17
C HIS A 56 9.13 -1.99 0.86
N LEU A 57 8.45 -0.88 0.57
CA LEU A 57 8.74 -0.04 -0.59
C LEU A 57 10.14 0.61 -0.50
N ALA A 58 10.53 1.09 0.67
CA ALA A 58 11.87 1.65 0.89
C ALA A 58 12.99 0.61 0.68
N ILE A 59 12.75 -0.65 1.04
CA ILE A 59 13.70 -1.75 0.77
C ILE A 59 13.76 -2.05 -0.73
N ALA A 60 12.64 -2.02 -1.43
CA ALA A 60 12.59 -2.26 -2.87
C ALA A 60 13.32 -1.17 -3.68
N ASN A 61 13.18 0.11 -3.29
CA ASN A 61 13.80 1.24 -3.98
C ASN A 61 15.31 1.43 -3.70
N ASN A 62 15.86 0.76 -2.68
CA ASN A 62 17.30 0.80 -2.35
C ASN A 62 18.09 -0.41 -2.92
N ARG A 63 17.47 -1.19 -3.83
CA ARG A 63 18.08 -2.32 -4.53
C ARG A 63 18.25 -1.99 -6.01
#